data_AF-A0A850HVD8-F1
#
_entry.id   AF-A0A850HVD8-F1
#
_cell.length_a   1.000
_cell.length_b   1.000
_cell.length_c   1.000
_cell.angle_alpha   90.00
_cell.angle_beta   90.00
_cell.angle_gamma   90.00
#
_symmetry.space_group_name_H-M   'P 1'
#
loop_
_entity.id
_entity.type
_entity.pdbx_description
1 polymer ?
#
loop_
_entity_poly.entity_id
_entity_poly.type
_entity_poly.pdbx_seq_one_letter_code
_entity_poly.pdbx_strand_id
1 'polypeptide(L)'
;MHQASEHIGAIAAALAKAQAELTNPEKTLTAVIRSPFLRDDDRTFRYASLAAGLDIVRKTLSRHEIATIQTTRIETTTGHIHLTTLLAHASGEWISSDLPVCAVKDVEAPHRMGAALTYARRYALFALVGIAGEDDLDAPDAVAGTPAAAPQAPAGAKATPAKGVLNRAPVLDPTQSAELRERLLSQLSVLPAGEDLLTWAKASLPLKNTLLEPDAKLVEAVYLTKLQEADRAGMVEQAPILEQAPEQLPQPSAATEAAVPASLTDAPAAGLAYPKELPRRRSKAHLMFVREQPCLVCRQSPTDAHHLKFAQPRALGRKVSDEFTVPLCRVHHQELHRQGNERAWWANLKIEPLRVAHDLWATSSIHSPPTAAVVGAAAPSRLGSEASLR
;
A
#
# COMPACT_ATOMS: atom_id res chain seq x y z
N MET A 1 22.73 -5.34 -26.38
CA MET A 1 24.16 -5.76 -26.36
C MET A 1 24.77 -5.28 -25.07
N HIS A 2 25.63 -6.07 -24.42
CA HIS A 2 26.34 -5.61 -23.23
C HIS A 2 27.49 -4.68 -23.66
N GLN A 3 27.72 -3.61 -22.91
CA GLN A 3 28.89 -2.72 -23.07
C GLN A 3 29.63 -2.64 -21.74
N ALA A 4 30.94 -2.45 -21.78
CA ALA A 4 31.78 -2.35 -20.60
C ALA A 4 32.96 -1.40 -20.85
N SER A 5 33.64 -1.00 -19.78
CA SER A 5 34.97 -0.38 -19.86
C SER A 5 36.01 -1.33 -20.45
N GLU A 6 37.16 -0.78 -20.88
CA GLU A 6 38.28 -1.55 -21.45
C GLU A 6 38.78 -2.66 -20.51
N HIS A 7 38.71 -2.40 -19.21
CA HIS A 7 38.99 -3.36 -18.15
C HIS A 7 37.80 -3.49 -17.21
N ILE A 8 37.59 -4.68 -16.67
CA ILE A 8 36.48 -5.00 -15.75
C ILE A 8 36.95 -5.73 -14.49
N GLY A 9 38.26 -5.78 -14.24
CA GLY A 9 38.82 -6.65 -13.20
C GLY A 9 38.37 -6.27 -11.79
N ALA A 10 38.39 -4.98 -11.46
CA ALA A 10 37.96 -4.45 -10.18
C ALA A 10 36.44 -4.58 -10.00
N ILE A 11 35.63 -4.18 -11.00
CA ILE A 11 34.17 -4.29 -10.90
C ILE A 11 33.72 -5.76 -10.86
N ALA A 12 34.34 -6.66 -11.62
CA ALA A 12 34.00 -8.07 -11.60
C ALA A 12 34.34 -8.70 -10.24
N ALA A 13 35.50 -8.38 -9.67
CA ALA A 13 35.89 -8.86 -8.34
C ALA A 13 34.95 -8.33 -7.24
N ALA A 14 34.59 -7.04 -7.30
CA ALA A 14 33.64 -6.43 -6.38
C ALA A 14 32.23 -7.02 -6.53
N LEU A 15 31.75 -7.22 -7.76
CA LEU A 15 30.44 -7.79 -8.04
C LEU A 15 30.36 -9.25 -7.58
N ALA A 16 31.42 -10.04 -7.75
CA ALA A 16 31.48 -11.42 -7.26
C ALA A 16 31.35 -11.49 -5.73
N LYS A 17 32.01 -10.59 -5.00
CA LYS A 17 31.87 -10.48 -3.53
C LYS A 17 30.47 -10.04 -3.15
N ALA A 18 29.92 -9.05 -3.84
CA ALA A 18 28.56 -8.57 -3.59
C ALA A 18 27.52 -9.67 -3.84
N GLN A 19 27.69 -10.49 -4.89
CA GLN A 19 26.80 -11.60 -5.21
C GLN A 19 26.79 -12.69 -4.13
N ALA A 20 27.88 -12.89 -3.40
CA ALA A 20 27.89 -13.80 -2.26
C ALA A 20 27.01 -13.31 -1.09
N GLU A 21 26.74 -12.00 -1.01
CA GLU A 21 25.87 -11.39 0.01
C GLU A 21 24.44 -11.11 -0.50
N LEU A 22 24.22 -11.11 -1.81
CA LEU A 22 22.91 -10.81 -2.40
C LEU A 22 21.91 -11.93 -2.11
N THR A 23 20.69 -11.53 -1.79
CA THR A 23 19.56 -12.44 -1.62
C THR A 23 18.46 -12.11 -2.62
N ASN A 24 17.67 -13.12 -2.97
CA ASN A 24 16.49 -12.92 -3.80
C ASN A 24 15.43 -12.13 -3.02
N PRO A 25 14.81 -11.10 -3.62
CA PRO A 25 13.75 -10.34 -2.97
C PRO A 25 12.48 -11.20 -2.83
N GLU A 26 11.71 -10.94 -1.77
CA GLU A 26 10.42 -11.60 -1.57
C GLU A 26 9.42 -11.27 -2.67
N LYS A 27 8.81 -12.31 -3.25
CA LYS A 27 7.83 -12.21 -4.33
C LYS A 27 6.43 -11.94 -3.78
N THR A 28 6.22 -10.73 -3.28
CA THR A 28 4.99 -10.32 -2.56
C THR A 28 3.84 -9.87 -3.45
N LEU A 29 4.09 -9.64 -4.75
CA LEU A 29 3.09 -9.19 -5.72
C LEU A 29 2.70 -10.34 -6.65
N THR A 30 1.46 -10.33 -7.16
CA THR A 30 0.97 -11.30 -8.14
C THR A 30 0.54 -10.58 -9.41
N ALA A 31 0.94 -11.09 -10.57
CA ALA A 31 0.52 -10.64 -11.89
C ALA A 31 -0.25 -11.76 -12.60
N VAL A 32 -1.13 -11.35 -13.52
CA VAL A 32 -1.95 -12.24 -14.35
C VAL A 32 -1.67 -11.92 -15.80
N ILE A 33 -1.17 -12.90 -16.55
CA ILE A 33 -1.03 -12.85 -18.00
C ILE A 33 -2.31 -13.43 -18.58
N ARG A 34 -3.10 -12.58 -19.23
CA ARG A 34 -4.34 -13.03 -19.85
C ARG A 34 -4.04 -13.84 -21.11
N SER A 35 -4.72 -14.97 -21.25
CA SER A 35 -4.59 -15.75 -22.47
C SER A 35 -5.22 -14.99 -23.66
N PRO A 36 -4.53 -14.89 -24.81
CA PRO A 36 -5.14 -14.38 -26.04
C PRO A 36 -6.10 -15.40 -26.67
N PHE A 37 -6.07 -16.67 -26.26
CA PHE A 37 -6.89 -17.74 -26.79
C PHE A 37 -8.03 -18.09 -25.83
N LEU A 38 -9.27 -18.14 -26.35
CA LEU A 38 -10.50 -18.41 -25.59
C LEU A 38 -10.52 -19.76 -24.83
N ARG A 39 -9.57 -20.66 -25.09
CA ARG A 39 -9.51 -22.02 -24.51
C ARG A 39 -8.40 -22.21 -23.49
N ASP A 40 -7.44 -21.29 -23.43
CA ASP A 40 -6.31 -21.41 -22.51
C ASP A 40 -6.56 -20.54 -21.28
N ASP A 41 -6.18 -21.05 -20.11
CA ASP A 41 -6.34 -20.34 -18.84
C ASP A 41 -5.34 -19.18 -18.70
N ASP A 42 -5.75 -18.17 -17.94
CA ASP A 42 -4.87 -17.07 -17.53
C ASP A 42 -3.71 -17.61 -16.68
N ARG A 43 -2.47 -17.20 -17.01
CA ARG A 43 -1.30 -17.59 -16.22
C ARG A 43 -1.05 -16.57 -15.12
N THR A 44 -0.88 -17.04 -13.89
CA THR A 44 -0.52 -16.17 -12.75
C THR A 44 0.89 -16.44 -12.29
N PHE A 45 1.62 -15.39 -11.91
CA PHE A 45 2.97 -15.51 -11.36
C PHE A 45 3.19 -14.50 -10.25
N ARG A 46 4.04 -14.85 -9.29
CA ARG A 46 4.46 -13.93 -8.24
C ARG A 46 5.76 -13.24 -8.61
N TYR A 47 5.91 -12.00 -8.18
CA TYR A 47 7.07 -11.18 -8.43
C TYR A 47 7.34 -10.21 -7.27
N ALA A 48 8.59 -9.77 -7.17
CA ALA A 48 9.06 -8.77 -6.24
C ALA A 48 8.90 -7.36 -6.84
N SER A 49 8.61 -6.37 -6.00
CA SER A 49 8.58 -4.98 -6.45
C SER A 49 9.99 -4.46 -6.80
N LEU A 50 10.08 -3.48 -7.69
CA LEU A 50 11.34 -2.78 -7.99
C LEU A 50 11.95 -2.15 -6.73
N ALA A 51 11.11 -1.60 -5.84
CA ALA A 51 11.56 -0.99 -4.59
C ALA A 51 12.25 -2.02 -3.66
N ALA A 52 11.62 -3.17 -3.44
CA ALA A 52 12.19 -4.24 -2.62
C ALA A 52 13.53 -4.74 -3.18
N GLY A 53 13.63 -4.88 -4.51
CA GLY A 53 14.90 -5.21 -5.16
C GLY A 53 15.97 -4.15 -4.98
N LEU A 54 15.61 -2.87 -5.15
CA LEU A 54 16.54 -1.75 -4.96
C LEU A 54 17.05 -1.64 -3.52
N ASP A 55 16.22 -1.93 -2.52
CA ASP A 55 16.65 -1.89 -1.11
C ASP A 55 17.73 -2.93 -0.81
N ILE A 56 17.60 -4.14 -1.36
CA ILE A 56 18.61 -5.20 -1.25
C ILE A 56 19.86 -4.83 -2.06
N VAL A 57 19.67 -4.50 -3.35
CA VAL A 57 20.77 -4.25 -4.28
C VAL A 57 21.61 -3.05 -3.86
N ARG A 58 20.99 -1.92 -3.50
CA ARG A 58 21.74 -0.72 -3.07
C ARG A 58 22.54 -0.99 -1.80
N LYS A 59 21.96 -1.69 -0.83
CA LYS A 59 22.64 -2.01 0.43
C LYS A 59 23.87 -2.88 0.18
N THR A 60 23.74 -3.92 -0.65
CA THR A 60 24.84 -4.86 -0.88
C THR A 60 25.88 -4.30 -1.84
N LEU A 61 25.49 -3.74 -2.98
CA LEU A 61 26.43 -3.20 -3.96
C LEU A 61 27.24 -2.02 -3.43
N SER A 62 26.64 -1.13 -2.64
CA SER A 62 27.35 0.05 -2.11
C SER A 62 28.47 -0.32 -1.15
N ARG A 63 28.39 -1.46 -0.44
CA ARG A 63 29.47 -1.96 0.42
C ARG A 63 30.71 -2.38 -0.36
N HIS A 64 30.50 -2.78 -1.61
CA HIS A 64 31.55 -3.17 -2.55
C HIS A 64 31.82 -2.06 -3.56
N GLU A 65 31.49 -0.80 -3.22
CA GLU A 65 31.77 0.39 -4.01
C GLU A 65 31.18 0.38 -5.43
N ILE A 66 30.06 -0.33 -5.61
CA ILE A 66 29.32 -0.41 -6.88
C ILE A 66 28.06 0.46 -6.80
N ALA A 67 27.94 1.41 -7.73
CA ALA A 67 26.74 2.21 -7.96
C ALA A 67 25.90 1.63 -9.11
N THR A 68 24.57 1.70 -8.98
CA THR A 68 23.63 1.36 -10.04
C THR A 68 23.05 2.62 -10.67
N ILE A 69 23.14 2.74 -12.00
CA ILE A 69 22.64 3.85 -12.78
C ILE A 69 21.66 3.32 -13.83
N GLN A 70 20.48 3.92 -13.92
CA GLN A 70 19.48 3.56 -14.93
C GLN A 70 19.01 4.80 -15.65
N THR A 71 19.32 4.89 -16.95
CA THR A 71 18.98 6.02 -17.80
C THR A 71 18.16 5.54 -19.00
N THR A 72 17.35 6.45 -19.55
CA THR A 72 16.52 6.17 -20.72
C THR A 72 16.93 7.05 -21.89
N ARG A 73 16.99 6.48 -23.08
CA ARG A 73 17.16 7.23 -24.33
C ARG A 73 16.08 6.88 -25.32
N ILE A 74 15.79 7.78 -26.25
CA ILE A 74 14.93 7.51 -27.39
C ILE A 74 15.84 7.26 -28.60
N GLU A 75 15.73 6.08 -29.21
CA GLU A 75 16.39 5.78 -30.47
C GLU A 75 15.61 6.45 -31.61
N THR A 76 16.26 7.37 -32.32
CA THR A 76 15.60 8.22 -33.32
C THR A 76 15.20 7.47 -34.58
N THR A 77 15.93 6.41 -34.95
CA THR A 77 15.67 5.61 -36.16
C THR A 77 14.48 4.69 -35.99
N THR A 78 14.37 4.02 -34.84
CA THR A 78 13.31 3.03 -34.57
C THR A 78 12.14 3.64 -33.78
N GLY A 79 12.34 4.82 -33.19
CA GLY A 79 11.39 5.44 -32.27
C GLY A 79 11.19 4.63 -30.98
N HIS A 80 12.14 3.76 -30.59
CA HIS A 80 12.02 2.99 -29.35
C HIS A 80 12.65 3.72 -28.16
N ILE A 81 12.03 3.58 -26.99
CA ILE A 81 12.64 3.94 -25.71
C ILE A 81 13.55 2.79 -25.30
N HIS A 82 14.82 3.09 -25.06
CA HIS A 82 15.82 2.17 -24.54
C HIS A 82 16.12 2.50 -23.09
N LEU A 83 16.25 1.46 -22.27
CA LEU A 83 16.76 1.54 -20.92
C LEU A 83 18.19 1.04 -20.90
N THR A 84 19.11 1.91 -20.48
CA THR A 84 20.48 1.54 -20.17
C THR A 84 20.61 1.36 -18.66
N THR A 85 20.98 0.15 -18.22
CA THR A 85 21.31 -0.15 -16.82
C THR A 85 22.82 -0.35 -16.71
N LEU A 86 23.49 0.43 -15.88
CA LEU A 86 24.94 0.45 -15.71
C LEU A 86 25.30 0.21 -14.24
N LEU A 87 26.29 -0.65 -14.01
CA LEU A 87 26.99 -0.80 -12.75
C LEU A 87 28.34 -0.11 -12.88
N ALA A 88 28.63 0.87 -12.02
CA ALA A 88 29.89 1.60 -11.97
C ALA A 88 30.60 1.32 -10.66
N HIS A 89 31.89 1.00 -10.71
CA HIS A 89 32.72 0.80 -9.53
C HIS A 89 33.58 2.05 -9.24
N ALA A 90 34.00 2.26 -7.99
CA ALA A 90 34.85 3.40 -7.59
C ALA A 90 36.19 3.48 -8.35
N SER A 91 36.67 2.37 -8.91
CA SER A 91 37.85 2.36 -9.79
C SER A 91 37.64 3.04 -11.15
N GLY A 92 36.39 3.36 -11.51
CA GLY A 92 36.01 3.86 -12.84
C GLY A 92 35.65 2.76 -13.84
N GLU A 93 35.82 1.48 -13.48
CA GLU A 93 35.35 0.37 -14.31
C GLU A 93 33.83 0.22 -14.24
N TRP A 94 33.21 -0.20 -15.34
CA TRP A 94 31.77 -0.33 -15.44
C TRP A 94 31.34 -1.43 -16.40
N ILE A 95 30.15 -1.98 -16.13
CA ILE A 95 29.43 -2.89 -17.04
C ILE A 95 28.01 -2.37 -17.24
N SER A 96 27.43 -2.60 -18.41
CA SER A 96 26.10 -2.12 -18.73
C SER A 96 25.32 -3.06 -19.64
N SER A 97 24.00 -2.95 -19.54
CA SER A 97 23.03 -3.61 -20.40
C SER A 97 22.07 -2.59 -20.99
N ASP A 98 21.79 -2.72 -22.27
CA ASP A 98 20.81 -1.91 -22.99
C ASP A 98 19.62 -2.77 -23.42
N LEU A 99 18.42 -2.35 -23.02
CA LEU A 99 17.17 -3.08 -23.23
C LEU A 99 16.12 -2.17 -23.90
N PRO A 100 15.56 -2.55 -25.07
CA PRO A 100 14.41 -1.84 -25.63
C PRO A 100 13.18 -2.05 -24.74
N VAL A 101 12.43 -0.97 -24.48
CA VAL A 101 11.29 -0.96 -23.54
C VAL A 101 9.96 -0.95 -24.28
N CYS A 102 9.69 0.12 -25.04
CA CYS A 102 8.47 0.28 -25.83
C CYS A 102 8.68 1.33 -26.92
N ALA A 103 7.80 1.40 -27.92
CA ALA A 103 7.86 2.45 -28.93
C ALA A 103 7.32 3.78 -28.37
N VAL A 104 7.84 4.91 -28.85
CA VAL A 104 7.41 6.26 -28.46
C VAL A 104 5.94 6.50 -28.80
N LYS A 105 5.42 5.87 -29.87
CA LYS A 105 3.98 5.90 -30.19
C LYS A 105 3.09 5.25 -29.12
N ASP A 106 3.63 4.33 -28.33
CA ASP A 106 2.89 3.69 -27.23
C ASP A 106 2.84 4.58 -25.97
N VAL A 107 3.45 5.77 -26.02
CA VAL A 107 3.51 6.78 -24.95
C VAL A 107 2.23 7.64 -24.89
N GLU A 108 1.30 7.48 -25.83
CA GLU A 108 -0.03 8.13 -25.79
C GLU A 108 -0.79 7.87 -24.48
N ALA A 109 -0.39 6.82 -23.74
CA ALA A 109 -0.81 6.54 -22.39
C ALA A 109 0.38 6.59 -21.41
N PRO A 110 0.63 7.71 -20.70
CA PRO A 110 1.76 7.86 -19.78
C PRO A 110 1.85 6.77 -18.71
N HIS A 111 0.70 6.21 -18.31
CA HIS A 111 0.63 5.09 -17.35
C HIS A 111 1.21 3.77 -17.91
N ARG A 112 1.05 3.52 -19.22
CA ARG A 112 1.60 2.32 -19.88
C ARG A 112 3.12 2.43 -20.01
N MET A 113 3.61 3.60 -20.40
CA MET A 113 5.05 3.88 -20.42
C MET A 113 5.66 3.70 -19.03
N GLY A 114 5.03 4.26 -17.98
CA GLY A 114 5.50 4.11 -16.60
C GLY A 114 5.54 2.64 -16.15
N ALA A 115 4.52 1.85 -16.51
CA ALA A 115 4.48 0.41 -16.22
C ALA A 115 5.57 -0.35 -16.97
N ALA A 116 5.75 -0.09 -18.27
CA ALA A 116 6.78 -0.72 -19.11
C ALA A 116 8.19 -0.39 -18.61
N LEU A 117 8.46 0.86 -18.24
CA LEU A 117 9.73 1.27 -17.65
C LEU A 117 9.97 0.64 -16.28
N THR A 118 8.95 0.58 -15.43
CA THR A 118 9.08 -0.07 -14.10
C THR A 118 9.39 -1.55 -14.25
N TYR A 119 8.73 -2.21 -15.20
CA TYR A 119 9.00 -3.60 -15.58
C TYR A 119 10.44 -3.74 -16.08
N ALA A 120 10.82 -3.03 -17.16
CA ALA A 120 12.16 -3.11 -17.74
C ALA A 120 13.28 -2.84 -16.74
N ARG A 121 13.12 -1.83 -15.86
CA ARG A 121 14.10 -1.50 -14.81
C ARG A 121 14.34 -2.63 -13.83
N ARG A 122 13.29 -3.37 -13.47
CA ARG A 122 13.40 -4.52 -12.58
C ARG A 122 14.17 -5.65 -13.24
N TYR A 123 13.78 -6.04 -14.46
CA TYR A 123 14.42 -7.14 -15.18
C TYR A 123 15.87 -6.84 -15.52
N ALA A 124 16.15 -5.66 -16.09
CA ALA A 124 17.49 -5.27 -16.49
C ALA A 124 18.44 -5.24 -15.29
N LEU A 125 18.00 -4.71 -14.15
CA LEU A 125 18.79 -4.70 -12.93
C LEU A 125 19.02 -6.10 -12.38
N PHE A 126 17.94 -6.89 -12.24
CA PHE A 126 17.99 -8.19 -11.58
C PHE A 126 18.84 -9.18 -12.36
N ALA A 127 18.73 -9.16 -13.70
CA ALA A 127 19.59 -9.94 -14.58
C ALA A 127 21.06 -9.54 -14.44
N LEU A 128 21.35 -8.23 -14.35
CA LEU A 128 22.73 -7.74 -14.30
C LEU A 128 23.42 -8.02 -12.97
N VAL A 129 22.69 -8.00 -11.85
CA VAL A 129 23.22 -8.28 -10.50
C VAL A 129 23.12 -9.76 -10.12
N GLY A 130 22.35 -10.57 -10.85
CA GLY A 130 22.22 -12.01 -10.64
C GLY A 130 21.23 -12.40 -9.54
N ILE A 131 20.08 -11.72 -9.44
CA ILE A 131 19.00 -12.09 -8.50
C ILE A 131 17.72 -12.47 -9.25
N ALA A 132 16.93 -13.35 -8.66
CA ALA A 132 15.63 -13.78 -9.19
C ALA A 132 14.49 -13.02 -8.50
N GLY A 133 13.74 -12.27 -9.30
CA GLY A 133 12.64 -11.42 -8.82
C GLY A 133 11.25 -11.98 -8.97
N GLU A 134 11.09 -13.18 -9.54
CA GLU A 134 9.78 -13.72 -9.93
C GLU A 134 9.82 -15.23 -10.10
N ASP A 135 8.64 -15.83 -10.14
CA ASP A 135 8.48 -17.25 -10.40
C ASP A 135 8.78 -17.56 -11.88
N ASP A 136 9.55 -18.62 -12.11
CA ASP A 136 9.79 -19.13 -13.45
C ASP A 136 8.51 -19.80 -13.96
N LEU A 137 7.92 -19.21 -15.00
CA LEU A 137 6.67 -19.67 -15.60
C LEU A 137 6.86 -20.85 -16.56
N ASP A 138 8.09 -21.09 -17.02
CA ASP A 138 8.42 -22.08 -18.04
C ASP A 138 9.17 -23.29 -17.46
N ALA A 139 9.47 -23.28 -16.16
CA ALA A 139 9.93 -24.46 -15.45
C ALA A 139 8.80 -25.51 -15.48
N PRO A 140 8.99 -26.68 -16.13
CA PRO A 140 8.04 -27.78 -15.96
C PRO A 140 7.95 -28.05 -14.47
N ASP A 141 6.74 -28.27 -13.92
CA ASP A 141 6.50 -28.59 -12.51
C ASP A 141 7.61 -29.53 -12.02
N ALA A 142 8.63 -28.96 -11.39
CA ALA A 142 9.79 -29.71 -11.00
C ALA A 142 9.25 -30.62 -9.91
N VAL A 143 9.10 -31.89 -10.25
CA VAL A 143 8.74 -32.97 -9.34
C VAL A 143 9.70 -32.81 -8.16
N ALA A 144 9.22 -32.16 -7.10
CA ALA A 144 9.97 -31.99 -5.89
C ALA A 144 10.26 -33.41 -5.44
N GLY A 145 11.51 -33.84 -5.63
CA GLY A 145 11.95 -35.16 -5.25
C GLY A 145 11.52 -35.40 -3.82
N THR A 146 10.68 -36.41 -3.64
CA THR A 146 10.30 -36.95 -2.35
C THR A 146 11.54 -37.08 -1.47
N PRO A 147 11.62 -36.44 -0.29
CA PRO A 147 12.60 -36.83 0.70
C PRO A 147 12.38 -38.30 1.02
N ALA A 148 13.45 -39.08 1.00
CA ALA A 148 13.43 -40.51 1.27
C ALA A 148 12.65 -40.82 2.57
N ALA A 149 11.77 -41.81 2.47
CA ALA A 149 10.84 -42.20 3.50
C ALA A 149 11.55 -42.70 4.78
N ALA A 150 11.09 -42.23 5.93
CA ALA A 150 11.17 -42.95 7.20
C ALA A 150 9.84 -43.72 7.43
N PRO A 151 9.83 -44.87 8.14
CA PRO A 151 8.73 -45.83 8.11
C PRO A 151 7.45 -45.31 8.79
N GLN A 152 6.30 -45.58 8.16
CA GLN A 152 4.94 -45.24 8.62
C GLN A 152 4.38 -46.25 9.64
N ALA A 153 3.50 -45.75 10.51
CA ALA A 153 2.43 -46.49 11.21
C ALA A 153 1.14 -45.64 11.19
N PRO A 154 -0.07 -46.22 11.36
CA PRO A 154 -1.05 -46.31 10.27
C PRO A 154 -2.14 -45.23 10.24
N ALA A 155 -2.88 -45.30 9.13
CA ALA A 155 -3.83 -44.34 8.58
C ALA A 155 -5.10 -44.06 9.40
N GLY A 156 -5.51 -42.79 9.36
CA GLY A 156 -6.88 -42.32 9.62
C GLY A 156 -7.31 -41.30 8.56
N ALA A 157 -8.38 -41.63 7.84
CA ALA A 157 -9.25 -40.85 6.94
C ALA A 157 -8.74 -39.53 6.31
N LYS A 158 -8.63 -39.52 4.98
CA LYS A 158 -8.32 -38.36 4.13
C LYS A 158 -9.48 -37.35 4.10
N ALA A 159 -9.20 -36.11 4.50
CA ALA A 159 -9.85 -34.91 3.98
C ALA A 159 -8.83 -34.14 3.12
N THR A 160 -9.24 -33.71 1.92
CA THR A 160 -8.46 -32.89 0.97
C THR A 160 -8.02 -31.56 1.60
N PRO A 161 -6.73 -31.14 1.54
CA PRO A 161 -6.32 -29.84 2.04
C PRO A 161 -6.57 -28.74 1.01
N ALA A 162 -7.21 -27.68 1.47
CA ALA A 162 -7.39 -26.43 0.75
C ALA A 162 -6.10 -25.61 0.72
N LYS A 163 -6.04 -24.74 -0.30
CA LYS A 163 -4.99 -23.79 -0.67
C LYS A 163 -4.27 -23.09 0.50
N GLY A 164 -2.94 -23.23 0.49
CA GLY A 164 -1.91 -22.22 0.81
C GLY A 164 -2.19 -21.24 1.95
N VAL A 165 -1.89 -21.65 3.18
CA VAL A 165 -1.81 -20.76 4.34
C VAL A 165 -0.39 -20.22 4.46
N LEU A 166 -0.25 -18.89 4.45
CA LEU A 166 0.98 -18.16 4.78
C LEU A 166 1.42 -18.52 6.20
N ASN A 167 2.73 -18.61 6.46
CA ASN A 167 3.29 -18.78 7.82
C ASN A 167 2.88 -17.60 8.72
N ARG A 168 1.68 -17.69 9.30
CA ARG A 168 1.23 -16.92 10.45
C ARG A 168 1.52 -17.79 11.67
N ALA A 169 2.04 -17.19 12.75
CA ALA A 169 2.06 -17.88 14.04
C ALA A 169 0.64 -18.44 14.29
N PRO A 170 0.52 -19.71 14.73
CA PRO A 170 -0.78 -20.37 14.84
C PRO A 170 -1.71 -19.50 15.69
N VAL A 171 -2.91 -19.24 15.16
CA VAL A 171 -3.94 -18.52 15.89
C VAL A 171 -4.31 -19.37 17.11
N LEU A 172 -4.34 -18.75 18.28
CA LEU A 172 -4.69 -19.40 19.54
C LEU A 172 -6.11 -19.95 19.49
N ASP A 173 -6.37 -21.01 20.25
CA ASP A 173 -7.74 -21.49 20.44
C ASP A 173 -8.60 -20.45 21.18
N PRO A 174 -9.95 -20.57 21.17
CA PRO A 174 -10.83 -19.57 21.75
C PRO A 174 -10.59 -19.26 23.23
N THR A 175 -10.18 -20.24 24.03
CA THR A 175 -9.90 -20.02 25.46
C THR A 175 -8.59 -19.28 25.66
N GLN A 176 -7.53 -19.70 24.96
CA GLN A 176 -6.22 -19.05 25.00
C GLN A 176 -6.26 -17.63 24.40
N SER A 177 -7.07 -17.40 23.37
CA SER A 177 -7.28 -16.08 22.77
C SER A 177 -8.01 -15.14 23.72
N ALA A 178 -9.04 -15.62 24.43
CA ALA A 178 -9.75 -14.84 25.45
C ALA A 178 -8.85 -14.46 26.64
N GLU A 179 -8.05 -15.41 27.13
CA GLU A 179 -7.09 -15.17 28.22
C GLU A 179 -6.01 -14.15 27.83
N LEU A 180 -5.43 -14.30 26.63
CA LEU A 180 -4.42 -13.37 26.14
C LEU A 180 -5.02 -11.98 25.87
N ARG A 181 -6.24 -11.89 25.36
CA ARG A 181 -6.99 -10.63 25.23
C ARG A 181 -7.14 -9.94 26.57
N GLU A 182 -7.62 -10.65 27.60
CA GLU A 182 -7.83 -10.09 28.94
C GLU A 182 -6.52 -9.61 29.57
N ARG A 183 -5.43 -10.36 29.35
CA ARG A 183 -4.09 -9.93 29.75
C ARG A 183 -3.65 -8.65 29.04
N LEU A 184 -3.87 -8.53 27.73
CA LEU A 184 -3.50 -7.33 26.98
C LEU A 184 -4.37 -6.12 27.34
N LEU A 185 -5.67 -6.33 27.60
CA LEU A 185 -6.59 -5.29 28.04
C LEU A 185 -6.27 -4.79 29.46
N SER A 186 -5.89 -5.68 30.37
CA SER A 186 -5.47 -5.29 31.73
C SER A 186 -4.13 -4.56 31.75
N GLN A 187 -3.19 -4.92 30.87
CA GLN A 187 -1.98 -4.11 30.68
C GLN A 187 -2.32 -2.73 30.13
N LEU A 188 -3.20 -2.66 29.13
CA LEU A 188 -3.64 -1.39 28.56
C LEU A 188 -4.31 -0.50 29.60
N SER A 189 -5.12 -1.03 30.52
CA SER A 189 -5.83 -0.21 31.50
C SER A 189 -4.90 0.49 32.49
N VAL A 190 -3.79 -0.16 32.88
CA VAL A 190 -2.82 0.35 33.87
C VAL A 190 -1.82 1.36 33.28
N LEU A 191 -1.59 1.35 31.96
CA LEU A 191 -0.59 2.23 31.35
C LEU A 191 -1.01 3.71 31.31
N PRO A 192 -0.09 4.65 31.64
CA PRO A 192 -0.33 6.07 31.48
C PRO A 192 -0.31 6.46 29.99
N ALA A 193 -0.96 7.57 29.67
CA ALA A 193 -1.01 8.14 28.32
C ALA A 193 0.35 8.77 27.96
N GLY A 194 1.02 8.31 26.88
CA GLY A 194 2.31 8.86 26.43
C GLY A 194 3.25 7.83 25.79
N GLU A 195 4.57 8.01 25.96
CA GLU A 195 5.62 7.13 25.39
C GLU A 195 5.47 5.65 25.81
N ASP A 196 4.86 5.40 26.97
CA ASP A 196 4.57 4.07 27.49
C ASP A 196 3.58 3.28 26.60
N LEU A 197 2.66 3.96 25.90
CA LEU A 197 1.75 3.32 24.95
C LEU A 197 2.47 2.85 23.68
N LEU A 198 3.50 3.57 23.22
CA LEU A 198 4.28 3.18 22.05
C LEU A 198 5.17 1.97 22.37
N THR A 199 5.82 1.99 23.54
CA THR A 199 6.65 0.89 24.01
C THR A 199 5.82 -0.37 24.22
N TRP A 200 4.62 -0.24 24.81
CA TRP A 200 3.69 -1.35 24.94
C TRP A 200 3.23 -1.89 23.58
N ALA A 201 2.87 -1.02 22.62
CA ALA A 201 2.42 -1.46 21.30
C ALA A 201 3.49 -2.28 20.57
N LYS A 202 4.75 -1.86 20.63
CA LYS A 202 5.87 -2.62 20.03
C LYS A 202 6.00 -4.02 20.64
N ALA A 203 5.84 -4.14 21.95
CA ALA A 203 5.92 -5.41 22.66
C ALA A 203 4.68 -6.31 22.49
N SER A 204 3.49 -5.71 22.35
CA SER A 204 2.22 -6.45 22.27
C SER A 204 1.81 -6.83 20.84
N LEU A 205 2.37 -6.19 19.81
CA LEU A 205 2.06 -6.45 18.40
C LEU A 205 2.28 -7.93 17.98
N PRO A 206 3.40 -8.59 18.31
CA PRO A 206 3.58 -10.01 18.00
C PRO A 206 2.56 -10.92 18.69
N LEU A 207 2.16 -10.59 19.93
CA LEU A 207 1.17 -11.34 20.72
C LEU A 207 -0.26 -11.14 20.19
N LYS A 208 -0.62 -9.91 19.81
CA LYS A 208 -1.91 -9.63 19.18
C LYS A 208 -2.08 -10.40 17.86
N ASN A 209 -0.98 -10.62 17.12
CA ASN A 209 -1.02 -11.34 15.85
C ASN A 209 -1.36 -12.85 16.00
N THR A 210 -1.32 -13.39 17.22
CA THR A 210 -1.76 -14.75 17.56
C THR A 210 -3.19 -14.83 18.07
N LEU A 211 -3.87 -13.71 18.34
CA LEU A 211 -5.28 -13.68 18.75
C LEU A 211 -6.24 -14.01 17.60
N LEU A 212 -7.44 -14.46 17.95
CA LEU A 212 -8.58 -14.48 17.05
C LEU A 212 -8.97 -13.07 16.61
N GLU A 213 -9.49 -12.93 15.40
CA GLU A 213 -9.85 -11.62 14.82
C GLU A 213 -10.80 -10.78 15.70
N PRO A 214 -11.83 -11.34 16.35
CA PRO A 214 -12.70 -10.56 17.25
C PRO A 214 -11.93 -10.03 18.47
N ASP A 215 -11.05 -10.84 19.06
CA ASP A 215 -10.28 -10.47 20.24
C ASP A 215 -9.19 -9.44 19.93
N ALA A 216 -8.52 -9.58 18.79
CA ALA A 216 -7.55 -8.60 18.31
C ALA A 216 -8.19 -7.22 18.08
N LYS A 217 -9.40 -7.17 17.52
CA LYS A 217 -10.15 -5.92 17.29
C LYS A 217 -10.53 -5.22 18.60
N LEU A 218 -10.85 -5.98 19.65
CA LEU A 218 -11.15 -5.40 20.97
C LEU A 218 -9.91 -4.74 21.58
N VAL A 219 -8.75 -5.39 21.49
CA VAL A 219 -7.48 -4.81 21.97
C VAL A 219 -7.10 -3.55 21.18
N GLU A 220 -7.29 -3.57 19.85
CA GLU A 220 -7.05 -2.40 18.99
C GLU A 220 -7.98 -1.22 19.32
N ALA A 221 -9.27 -1.48 19.55
CA ALA A 221 -10.24 -0.45 19.88
C ALA A 221 -9.86 0.27 21.19
N VAL A 222 -9.51 -0.48 22.24
CA VAL A 222 -9.11 0.09 23.54
C VAL A 222 -7.80 0.87 23.43
N TYR A 223 -6.82 0.37 22.68
CA TYR A 223 -5.58 1.09 22.41
C TYR A 223 -5.83 2.42 21.69
N LEU A 224 -6.69 2.44 20.67
CA LEU A 224 -7.04 3.65 19.94
C LEU A 224 -7.77 4.68 20.82
N THR A 225 -8.66 4.25 21.71
CA THR A 225 -9.30 5.14 22.68
C THR A 225 -8.26 5.80 23.59
N LYS A 226 -7.31 5.02 24.13
CA LYS A 226 -6.23 5.57 24.97
C LYS A 226 -5.32 6.53 24.22
N LEU A 227 -5.07 6.27 22.94
CA LEU A 227 -4.30 7.17 22.08
C LEU A 227 -5.02 8.52 21.91
N GLN A 228 -6.34 8.50 21.70
CA GLN A 228 -7.16 9.72 21.59
C GLN A 228 -7.24 10.51 22.90
N GLU A 229 -7.26 9.82 24.04
CA GLU A 229 -7.20 10.45 25.36
C GLU A 229 -5.84 11.11 25.62
N ALA A 230 -4.75 10.48 25.20
CA ALA A 230 -3.39 11.05 25.26
C ALA A 230 -3.26 12.32 24.42
N ASP A 231 -3.79 12.30 23.19
CA ASP A 231 -3.80 13.46 22.30
C ASP A 231 -4.66 14.60 22.86
N ARG A 232 -5.81 14.30 23.48
CA ARG A 232 -6.63 15.30 24.17
C ARG A 232 -5.92 15.92 25.37
N ALA A 233 -5.18 15.14 26.16
CA ALA A 233 -4.43 15.65 27.30
C ALA A 233 -3.31 16.61 26.85
N GLY A 234 -2.61 16.30 25.76
CA GLY A 234 -1.58 17.16 25.18
C GLY A 234 -2.10 18.48 24.58
N MET A 235 -3.36 18.53 24.14
CA MET A 235 -3.97 19.75 23.58
C MET A 235 -4.42 20.77 24.66
N VAL A 236 -4.60 20.35 25.92
CA VAL A 236 -5.03 21.26 27.01
C VAL A 236 -3.84 22.07 27.57
N GLU A 237 -2.60 21.58 27.40
CA GLU A 237 -1.39 22.25 27.90
C GLU A 237 -0.82 23.34 26.96
N GLN A 238 -1.40 23.54 25.76
CA GLN A 238 -0.84 24.43 24.73
C GLN A 238 -1.78 25.56 24.24
N ALA A 239 -2.78 25.97 25.02
CA ALA A 239 -3.59 27.13 24.65
C ALA A 239 -2.78 28.45 24.78
N PRO A 240 -2.60 29.26 23.71
CA PRO A 240 -1.82 30.48 23.79
C PRO A 240 -2.65 31.64 24.35
N ILE A 241 -2.03 32.42 25.25
CA ILE A 241 -2.50 33.72 25.72
C ILE A 241 -2.49 34.68 24.52
N LEU A 242 -3.67 35.21 24.15
CA LEU A 242 -3.81 36.25 23.12
C LEU A 242 -3.69 37.63 23.78
N GLU A 243 -2.49 38.23 23.71
CA GLU A 243 -2.31 39.67 23.91
C GLU A 243 -2.17 40.38 22.55
N GLN A 244 -2.86 41.51 22.44
CA GLN A 244 -3.07 42.31 21.24
C GLN A 244 -1.82 43.14 20.88
N ALA A 245 -1.53 43.30 19.60
CA ALA A 245 -0.62 44.34 19.09
C ALA A 245 -1.19 44.99 17.82
N PRO A 246 -1.15 46.33 17.67
CA PRO A 246 -1.58 47.01 16.45
C PRO A 246 -0.44 47.22 15.45
N GLU A 247 -0.67 46.69 14.26
CA GLU A 247 -0.44 47.19 12.90
C GLU A 247 0.42 48.45 12.64
N GLN A 248 1.52 48.30 11.89
CA GLN A 248 2.05 49.30 10.95
C GLN A 248 2.98 48.66 9.88
N LEU A 249 2.76 49.02 8.62
CA LEU A 249 3.41 48.54 7.37
C LEU A 249 4.58 49.49 6.93
N PRO A 250 5.41 49.13 5.92
CA PRO A 250 6.88 49.12 5.99
C PRO A 250 7.56 50.14 5.06
N GLN A 251 8.92 50.22 5.08
CA GLN A 251 9.82 50.47 3.92
C GLN A 251 11.33 50.45 4.35
N PRO A 252 12.30 50.35 3.40
CA PRO A 252 13.45 49.42 3.46
C PRO A 252 14.86 50.05 3.53
N SER A 253 15.91 49.26 3.83
CA SER A 253 17.26 49.44 3.28
C SER A 253 18.18 48.23 3.56
N ALA A 254 19.19 48.06 2.72
CA ALA A 254 20.07 46.92 2.54
C ALA A 254 21.43 47.01 3.29
N ALA A 255 22.16 45.88 3.22
CA ALA A 255 23.62 45.69 3.22
C ALA A 255 24.29 44.99 4.46
N THR A 256 24.72 43.76 4.20
CA THR A 256 26.06 43.13 4.42
C THR A 256 26.81 43.28 5.75
N GLU A 257 27.17 42.16 6.41
CA GLU A 257 28.56 41.64 6.59
C GLU A 257 28.63 40.42 7.54
N ALA A 258 29.77 39.74 7.53
CA ALA A 258 30.02 38.33 7.81
C ALA A 258 30.63 37.99 9.20
N ALA A 259 30.59 36.67 9.50
CA ALA A 259 31.49 35.88 10.39
C ALA A 259 31.30 36.05 11.93
N VAL A 260 31.40 35.05 12.82
CA VAL A 260 32.17 33.78 12.91
C VAL A 260 31.47 32.82 13.94
N PRO A 261 31.94 31.58 14.27
CA PRO A 261 31.09 30.41 14.48
C PRO A 261 30.98 29.96 15.96
N ALA A 262 30.02 29.10 16.27
CA ALA A 262 30.01 28.33 17.52
C ALA A 262 29.76 26.84 17.25
N SER A 263 30.60 26.03 17.88
CA SER A 263 30.74 24.59 17.79
C SER A 263 29.59 23.81 18.44
N LEU A 264 29.31 22.64 17.84
CA LEU A 264 29.00 21.33 18.45
C LEU A 264 27.91 21.25 19.53
N THR A 265 26.80 20.59 19.20
CA THR A 265 26.38 19.24 19.68
C THR A 265 24.87 19.12 19.60
N ASP A 266 24.37 18.29 18.68
CA ASP A 266 23.42 17.21 18.98
C ASP A 266 22.86 16.66 17.66
N ALA A 267 23.12 15.37 17.44
CA ALA A 267 22.50 14.61 16.37
C ALA A 267 20.98 14.52 16.64
N PRO A 268 20.10 14.73 15.66
CA PRO A 268 18.72 14.37 15.87
C PRO A 268 18.66 12.84 15.89
N ALA A 269 18.24 12.31 17.04
CA ALA A 269 17.77 10.94 17.14
C ALA A 269 16.83 10.69 15.96
N ALA A 270 17.07 9.61 15.24
CA ALA A 270 16.22 9.12 14.16
C ALA A 270 14.87 8.69 14.75
N GLY A 271 14.02 9.67 15.05
CA GLY A 271 12.62 9.48 15.36
C GLY A 271 11.93 9.03 14.07
N LEU A 272 11.42 7.81 14.07
CA LEU A 272 10.45 7.38 13.07
C LEU A 272 9.35 8.45 13.01
N ALA A 273 9.24 9.12 11.86
CA ALA A 273 8.22 10.13 11.65
C ALA A 273 6.84 9.50 11.89
N TYR A 274 6.19 9.92 12.98
CA TYR A 274 4.78 9.63 13.21
C TYR A 274 4.00 10.06 11.95
N PRO A 275 3.09 9.22 11.41
CA PRO A 275 2.19 9.68 10.37
C PRO A 275 1.35 10.81 10.97
N LYS A 276 1.68 12.05 10.61
CA LYS A 276 0.90 13.25 10.99
C LYS A 276 -0.49 13.25 10.36
N GLU A 277 -0.74 12.33 9.42
CA GLU A 277 -1.99 12.15 8.70
C GLU A 277 -2.81 10.99 9.27
N LEU A 278 -4.08 11.27 9.59
CA LEU A 278 -5.04 10.27 10.04
C LEU A 278 -5.12 9.09 9.03
N PRO A 279 -5.27 7.84 9.50
CA PRO A 279 -5.42 6.68 8.62
C PRO A 279 -6.57 6.86 7.63
N ARG A 280 -6.31 6.60 6.35
CA ARG A 280 -7.33 6.67 5.29
C ARG A 280 -8.40 5.62 5.54
N ARG A 281 -9.63 6.05 5.71
CA ARG A 281 -10.77 5.20 6.04
C ARG A 281 -11.22 4.40 4.81
N ARG A 282 -11.57 3.14 5.03
CA ARG A 282 -12.05 2.21 4.00
C ARG A 282 -13.38 1.63 4.43
N SER A 283 -14.41 1.76 3.60
CA SER A 283 -15.73 1.22 3.89
C SER A 283 -16.41 0.77 2.59
N LYS A 284 -16.50 -0.55 2.41
CA LYS A 284 -17.24 -1.13 1.29
C LYS A 284 -18.73 -0.78 1.35
N ALA A 285 -19.29 -0.72 2.56
CA ALA A 285 -20.69 -0.35 2.79
C ALA A 285 -20.96 1.09 2.32
N HIS A 286 -20.04 2.02 2.61
CA HIS A 286 -20.13 3.40 2.12
C HIS A 286 -20.11 3.47 0.59
N LEU A 287 -19.17 2.77 -0.05
CA LEU A 287 -19.07 2.78 -1.52
C LEU A 287 -20.31 2.18 -2.20
N MET A 288 -20.99 1.22 -1.55
CA MET A 288 -22.28 0.71 -2.03
C MET A 288 -23.38 1.75 -1.88
N PHE A 289 -23.50 2.37 -0.70
CA PHE A 289 -24.44 3.47 -0.45
C PHE A 289 -24.27 4.62 -1.45
N VAL A 290 -23.03 5.01 -1.76
CA VAL A 290 -22.74 6.07 -2.75
C VAL A 290 -23.21 5.66 -4.16
N ARG A 291 -23.07 4.40 -4.57
CA ARG A 291 -23.54 3.92 -5.89
C ARG A 291 -25.06 3.89 -6.02
N GLU A 292 -25.78 3.88 -4.89
CA GLU A 292 -27.24 3.95 -4.87
C GLU A 292 -27.76 5.39 -5.01
N GLN A 293 -26.88 6.39 -4.83
CA GLN A 293 -27.25 7.81 -4.97
C GLN A 293 -27.29 8.24 -6.44
N PRO A 294 -28.18 9.18 -6.81
CA PRO A 294 -28.25 9.73 -8.16
C PRO A 294 -27.03 10.60 -8.47
N CYS A 295 -26.67 10.69 -9.76
CA CYS A 295 -25.50 11.45 -10.22
C CYS A 295 -25.59 12.91 -9.77
N LEU A 296 -24.50 13.48 -9.24
CA LEU A 296 -24.50 14.87 -8.78
C LEU A 296 -24.75 15.90 -9.89
N VAL A 297 -24.43 15.55 -11.14
CA VAL A 297 -24.58 16.47 -12.28
C VAL A 297 -25.96 16.36 -12.93
N CYS A 298 -26.38 15.15 -13.29
CA CYS A 298 -27.61 14.94 -14.08
C CYS A 298 -28.73 14.19 -13.34
N ARG A 299 -28.52 13.82 -12.08
CA ARG A 299 -29.48 13.07 -11.23
C ARG A 299 -29.90 11.70 -11.75
N GLN A 300 -29.22 11.17 -12.77
CA GLN A 300 -29.49 9.85 -13.33
C GLN A 300 -28.77 8.74 -12.55
N SER A 301 -29.38 7.54 -12.55
CA SER A 301 -28.81 6.28 -12.06
C SER A 301 -28.72 5.29 -13.25
N PRO A 302 -27.80 4.32 -13.26
CA PRO A 302 -26.85 3.96 -12.19
C PRO A 302 -25.63 4.88 -12.12
N THR A 303 -25.04 4.98 -10.92
CA THR A 303 -23.83 5.76 -10.66
C THR A 303 -22.68 4.89 -10.16
N ASP A 304 -21.47 5.40 -10.33
CA ASP A 304 -20.25 4.86 -9.79
C ASP A 304 -19.71 5.79 -8.70
N ALA A 305 -19.09 5.22 -7.67
CA ALA A 305 -18.39 5.99 -6.64
C ALA A 305 -17.09 6.57 -7.20
N HIS A 306 -16.96 7.89 -7.18
CA HIS A 306 -15.79 8.63 -7.62
C HIS A 306 -15.02 9.21 -6.43
N HIS A 307 -13.76 8.84 -6.25
CA HIS A 307 -12.88 9.39 -5.22
C HIS A 307 -12.32 10.75 -5.63
N LEU A 308 -12.53 11.77 -4.80
CA LEU A 308 -12.04 13.13 -5.03
C LEU A 308 -10.52 13.20 -4.84
N LYS A 309 -9.75 13.21 -5.93
CA LYS A 309 -8.28 13.03 -5.87
C LYS A 309 -7.56 14.17 -5.17
N PHE A 310 -8.20 15.33 -5.06
CA PHE A 310 -7.64 16.55 -4.46
C PHE A 310 -8.01 16.74 -2.99
N ALA A 311 -8.84 15.87 -2.42
CA ALA A 311 -9.29 15.97 -1.03
C ALA A 311 -8.21 15.59 -0.01
N GLN A 312 -7.21 14.80 -0.43
CA GLN A 312 -6.08 14.40 0.40
C GLN A 312 -4.76 14.46 -0.38
N PRO A 313 -3.61 14.68 0.30
CA PRO A 313 -2.30 14.59 -0.32
C PRO A 313 -2.08 13.25 -1.03
N ARG A 314 -1.44 13.30 -2.20
CA ARG A 314 -1.07 12.09 -2.94
C ARG A 314 0.00 11.35 -2.14
N ALA A 315 -0.29 10.10 -1.76
CA ALA A 315 0.71 9.21 -1.16
C ALA A 315 0.93 8.01 -2.08
N LEU A 316 2.17 7.53 -2.12
CA LEU A 316 2.62 6.45 -3.01
C LEU A 316 1.71 5.22 -2.87
N GLY A 317 1.06 4.83 -3.97
CA GLY A 317 0.23 3.61 -4.03
C GLY A 317 -1.05 3.61 -3.19
N ARG A 318 -1.43 4.72 -2.53
CA ARG A 318 -2.63 4.78 -1.68
C ARG A 318 -3.73 5.63 -2.33
N LYS A 319 -4.93 5.04 -2.48
CA LYS A 319 -6.14 5.77 -2.90
C LYS A 319 -6.58 6.78 -1.82
N VAL A 320 -7.31 7.82 -2.22
CA VAL A 320 -7.95 8.76 -1.27
C VAL A 320 -8.93 8.00 -0.36
N SER A 321 -9.13 8.47 0.88
CA SER A 321 -10.11 7.93 1.83
C SER A 321 -11.49 7.77 1.21
N ASP A 322 -12.23 6.73 1.60
CA ASP A 322 -13.57 6.49 1.05
C ASP A 322 -14.58 7.56 1.48
N GLU A 323 -14.27 8.35 2.53
CA GLU A 323 -15.07 9.50 2.97
C GLU A 323 -15.11 10.65 1.96
N PHE A 324 -14.17 10.68 1.01
CA PHE A 324 -14.14 11.68 -0.07
C PHE A 324 -14.65 11.09 -1.38
N THR A 325 -15.79 10.38 -1.33
CA THR A 325 -16.41 9.80 -2.53
C THR A 325 -17.75 10.44 -2.86
N VAL A 326 -18.01 10.58 -4.16
CA VAL A 326 -19.25 11.17 -4.69
C VAL A 326 -19.85 10.32 -5.81
N PRO A 327 -21.18 10.36 -6.02
CA PRO A 327 -21.85 9.60 -7.07
C PRO A 327 -21.79 10.31 -8.42
N LEU A 328 -21.23 9.64 -9.44
CA LEU A 328 -21.24 10.12 -10.82
C LEU A 328 -21.72 9.01 -11.76
N CYS A 329 -22.61 9.35 -12.70
CA CYS A 329 -22.95 8.43 -13.80
C CYS A 329 -21.74 8.24 -14.72
N ARG A 330 -21.70 7.13 -15.46
CA ARG A 330 -20.56 6.79 -16.34
C ARG A 330 -20.15 7.91 -17.30
N VAL A 331 -21.13 8.64 -17.85
CA VAL A 331 -20.88 9.75 -18.79
C VAL A 331 -20.12 10.89 -18.10
N HIS A 332 -20.62 11.39 -16.98
CA HIS A 332 -19.96 12.48 -16.23
C HIS A 332 -18.67 12.02 -15.56
N HIS A 333 -18.59 10.75 -15.15
CA HIS A 333 -17.37 10.18 -14.60
C HIS A 333 -16.25 10.13 -15.65
N GLN A 334 -16.57 9.73 -16.88
CA GLN A 334 -15.63 9.76 -18.00
C GLN A 334 -15.27 11.18 -18.42
N GLU A 335 -16.24 12.08 -18.48
CA GLU A 335 -16.00 13.50 -18.81
C GLU A 335 -15.05 14.16 -17.81
N LEU A 336 -15.24 13.91 -16.51
CA LEU A 336 -14.33 14.36 -15.45
C LEU A 336 -12.91 13.82 -15.68
N HIS A 337 -12.75 12.52 -15.95
CA HIS A 337 -11.42 11.95 -16.23
C HIS A 337 -10.80 12.48 -17.53
N ARG A 338 -11.61 12.80 -18.54
CA ARG A 338 -11.16 13.37 -19.82
C ARG A 338 -10.60 14.78 -19.65
N GLN A 339 -11.24 15.60 -18.82
CA GLN A 339 -10.74 16.97 -18.55
C GLN A 339 -9.48 16.98 -17.69
N GLY A 340 -9.25 15.97 -16.85
CA GLY A 340 -8.03 15.76 -16.08
C GLY A 340 -7.82 16.71 -14.90
N ASN A 341 -8.34 17.95 -14.96
CA ASN A 341 -8.38 18.90 -13.85
C ASN A 341 -9.71 18.84 -13.09
N GLU A 342 -9.76 17.93 -12.14
CA GLU A 342 -10.96 17.65 -11.33
C GLU A 342 -11.48 18.92 -10.61
N ARG A 343 -10.60 19.74 -10.03
CA ARG A 343 -10.99 20.97 -9.31
C ARG A 343 -11.69 21.97 -10.25
N ALA A 344 -11.13 22.17 -11.44
CA ALA A 344 -11.71 23.08 -12.42
C ALA A 344 -13.06 22.56 -12.94
N TRP A 345 -13.20 21.24 -13.14
CA TRP A 345 -14.44 20.63 -13.59
C TRP A 345 -15.60 20.86 -12.59
N TRP A 346 -15.35 20.60 -11.30
CA TRP A 346 -16.35 20.86 -10.25
C TRP A 346 -16.68 22.35 -10.11
N ALA A 347 -15.69 23.23 -10.21
CA ALA A 347 -15.89 24.68 -10.17
C ALA A 347 -16.74 25.18 -11.35
N ASN A 348 -16.50 24.66 -12.57
CA ASN A 348 -17.28 25.01 -13.76
C ASN A 348 -18.75 24.59 -13.64
N LEU A 349 -19.01 23.45 -12.98
CA LEU A 349 -20.35 22.97 -12.68
C LEU A 349 -20.99 23.66 -11.46
N LYS A 350 -20.23 24.51 -10.75
CA LYS A 350 -20.64 25.19 -9.50
C LYS A 350 -21.14 24.21 -8.43
N ILE A 351 -20.52 23.04 -8.35
CA ILE A 351 -20.81 22.02 -7.34
C ILE A 351 -19.64 22.00 -6.35
N GLU A 352 -19.95 21.94 -5.06
CA GLU A 352 -18.98 21.76 -3.97
C GLU A 352 -18.89 20.28 -3.58
N PRO A 353 -18.05 19.46 -4.24
CA PRO A 353 -18.07 18.01 -4.06
C PRO A 353 -17.57 17.56 -2.67
N LEU A 354 -16.70 18.34 -2.01
CA LEU A 354 -16.20 18.01 -0.67
C LEU A 354 -17.31 18.04 0.38
N ARG A 355 -18.19 19.05 0.30
CA ARG A 355 -19.34 19.17 1.18
C ARG A 355 -20.30 18.00 0.98
N VAL A 356 -20.59 17.67 -0.28
CA VAL A 356 -21.44 16.53 -0.62
C VAL A 356 -20.84 15.20 -0.14
N ALA A 357 -19.53 14.98 -0.32
CA ALA A 357 -18.86 13.78 0.16
C ALA A 357 -18.94 13.66 1.70
N HIS A 358 -18.74 14.77 2.42
CA HIS A 358 -18.90 14.82 3.87
C HIS A 358 -20.32 14.47 4.30
N ASP A 359 -21.34 15.04 3.66
CA ASP A 359 -22.75 14.79 4.00
C ASP A 359 -23.14 13.33 3.71
N LEU A 360 -22.64 12.75 2.62
CA LEU A 360 -22.82 11.33 2.28
C LEU A 360 -22.12 10.42 3.29
N TRP A 361 -20.92 10.79 3.74
CA TRP A 361 -20.19 10.04 4.77
C TRP A 361 -20.93 10.06 6.11
N ALA A 362 -21.44 11.22 6.53
CA ALA A 362 -22.22 11.37 7.75
C ALA A 362 -23.55 10.59 7.71
N THR A 363 -24.21 10.56 6.55
CA THR A 363 -25.51 9.87 6.37
C THR A 363 -25.37 8.35 6.23
N SER A 364 -24.22 7.88 5.74
CA SER A 364 -24.00 6.46 5.55
C SER A 364 -23.97 5.69 6.89
N SER A 365 -24.68 4.57 6.95
CA SER A 365 -24.94 3.76 8.15
C SER A 365 -23.71 3.09 8.79
N ILE A 366 -22.50 3.44 8.34
CA ILE A 366 -21.21 2.99 8.88
C ILE A 366 -20.94 3.52 10.31
N HIS A 367 -21.65 4.58 10.73
CA HIS A 367 -21.48 5.21 12.05
C HIS A 367 -22.61 4.90 13.04
N SER A 368 -23.61 4.09 12.65
CA SER A 368 -24.68 3.70 13.55
C SER A 368 -24.21 2.52 14.41
N PRO A 369 -24.25 2.58 15.76
CA PRO A 369 -24.06 1.38 16.56
C PRO A 369 -25.17 0.37 16.21
N PRO A 370 -24.92 -0.94 16.33
CA PRO A 370 -25.92 -1.95 15.99
C PRO A 370 -27.12 -1.77 16.91
N THR A 371 -28.18 -1.15 16.39
CA THR A 371 -29.45 -1.07 17.10
C THR A 371 -30.02 -2.48 17.05
N ALA A 372 -30.18 -3.09 18.22
CA ALA A 372 -30.81 -4.39 18.37
C ALA A 372 -32.20 -4.33 17.75
N ALA A 373 -32.34 -4.90 16.55
CA ALA A 373 -33.63 -5.15 15.95
C ALA A 373 -34.32 -6.23 16.79
N VAL A 374 -35.19 -5.78 17.69
CA VAL A 374 -36.19 -6.58 18.39
C VAL A 374 -37.02 -7.29 17.32
N VAL A 375 -36.76 -8.59 17.11
CA VAL A 375 -37.66 -9.45 16.34
C VAL A 375 -38.81 -9.83 17.26
N GLY A 376 -39.79 -8.92 17.34
CA GLY A 376 -41.11 -9.19 17.87
C GLY A 376 -42.11 -9.12 16.72
N ALA A 377 -42.42 -10.25 16.11
CA ALA A 377 -43.64 -10.40 15.29
C ALA A 377 -44.02 -11.89 15.24
N ALA A 378 -45.18 -12.16 15.85
CA ALA A 378 -45.79 -13.46 15.99
C ALA A 378 -46.08 -14.14 14.65
N ALA A 379 -45.91 -15.46 14.62
CA ALA A 379 -46.35 -16.32 13.54
C ALA A 379 -47.88 -16.37 13.47
N PRO A 380 -48.53 -16.24 12.30
CA PRO A 380 -49.94 -16.53 12.17
C PRO A 380 -50.14 -18.04 12.00
N SER A 381 -50.86 -18.62 12.96
CA SER A 381 -51.40 -19.98 12.95
C SER A 381 -52.31 -20.19 11.74
N ARG A 382 -52.02 -21.21 10.91
CA ARG A 382 -52.99 -21.73 9.93
C ARG A 382 -53.73 -22.92 10.53
N LEU A 383 -54.92 -22.64 11.05
CA LEU A 383 -56.01 -23.60 11.22
C LEU A 383 -57.12 -23.19 10.24
N GLY A 384 -57.54 -24.12 9.39
CA GLY A 384 -58.59 -23.90 8.40
C GLY A 384 -58.83 -25.16 7.59
N SER A 385 -59.69 -26.01 8.14
CA SER A 385 -60.22 -27.23 7.54
C SER A 385 -61.32 -26.91 6.50
N GLU A 386 -61.56 -27.89 5.64
CA GLU A 386 -62.79 -28.21 4.90
C GLU A 386 -63.05 -27.64 3.47
N ALA A 387 -62.99 -28.61 2.54
CA ALA A 387 -64.12 -29.11 1.74
C ALA A 387 -64.34 -28.65 0.27
N SER A 388 -64.33 -29.68 -0.59
CA SER A 388 -65.17 -29.94 -1.77
C SER A 388 -65.16 -28.99 -2.96
N LEU A 389 -64.71 -29.48 -4.12
CA LEU A 389 -65.61 -29.90 -5.21
C LEU A 389 -64.84 -30.54 -6.38
N ARG A 390 -65.37 -31.72 -6.78
CA ARG A 390 -65.15 -32.55 -7.98
C ARG A 390 -64.03 -33.60 -7.94
#